data_AF-A0A2G9NNV7-F1
#
_entry.id   AF-A0A2G9NNV7-F1
#
_cell.length_a   1.000
_cell.length_b   1.000
_cell.length_c   1.000
_cell.angle_alpha   90.00
_cell.angle_beta   90.00
_cell.angle_gamma   90.00
#
_symmetry.space_group_name_H-M   'P 1'
#
loop_
_entity.id
_entity.type
_entity.pdbx_description
1 polymer ?
#
loop_
_entity_poly.entity_id
_entity_poly.type
_entity_poly.pdbx_seq_one_letter_code
_entity_poly.pdbx_strand_id
1 'polypeptide(L)'
;MAKKKSVVSGAVEKTGSALAMLISLILWVVGILIALAVGFGMTSGVLVIPSIPSVLTVSAGWIVVVLTLLGAILAIIEKAKR
;
A
#
# COMPACT_ATOMS: atom_id res chain seq x y z
N MET A 1 -4.89 11.85 42.84
CA MET A 1 -4.99 10.63 41.99
C MET A 1 -5.40 10.92 40.54
N ALA A 2 -6.20 11.96 40.24
CA ALA A 2 -6.65 12.28 38.87
C ALA A 2 -5.52 12.58 37.86
N LYS A 3 -4.43 13.25 38.29
CA LYS A 3 -3.31 13.63 37.41
C LYS A 3 -2.57 12.40 36.85
N LYS A 4 -2.45 11.32 37.62
CA LYS A 4 -1.73 10.09 37.21
C LYS A 4 -2.46 9.35 36.08
N LYS A 5 -3.80 9.35 36.09
CA LYS A 5 -4.63 8.72 35.05
C LYS A 5 -4.49 9.43 33.69
N SER A 6 -4.37 10.76 33.69
CA SER A 6 -4.16 11.57 32.49
C SER A 6 -2.79 11.33 31.84
N VAL A 7 -1.70 11.22 32.61
CA VAL A 7 -0.36 10.96 32.06
C VAL A 7 -0.24 9.56 31.48
N VAL A 8 -0.83 8.55 32.13
CA VAL A 8 -0.85 7.16 31.62
C VAL A 8 -1.67 7.08 30.34
N SER A 9 -2.81 7.77 30.26
CA SER A 9 -3.62 7.83 29.03
C SER A 9 -2.83 8.45 27.86
N GLY A 10 -2.07 9.53 28.11
CA GLY A 10 -1.25 10.17 27.08
C GLY A 10 -0.08 9.31 26.59
N ALA A 11 0.51 8.47 27.44
CA ALA A 11 1.57 7.54 27.05
C ALA A 11 1.04 6.36 26.20
N VAL A 12 -0.17 5.88 26.51
CA VAL A 12 -0.86 4.83 25.73
C VAL A 12 -1.28 5.37 24.36
N GLU A 13 -1.80 6.61 24.28
CA GLU A 13 -2.14 7.23 22.99
C GLU A 13 -0.93 7.46 22.08
N LYS A 14 0.21 7.92 22.62
CA LYS A 14 1.44 8.08 21.82
C LYS A 14 1.95 6.76 21.27
N THR A 15 1.88 5.68 22.06
CA THR A 15 2.28 4.34 21.62
C THR A 15 1.33 3.79 20.55
N GLY A 16 0.02 3.96 20.74
CA GLY A 16 -0.99 3.57 19.76
C GLY A 16 -0.83 4.32 18.42
N SER A 17 -0.55 5.62 18.48
CA SER A 17 -0.32 6.44 17.29
C SER A 17 0.96 6.05 16.53
N ALA A 18 2.07 5.79 17.25
CA ALA A 18 3.32 5.36 16.63
C ALA A 18 3.19 4.01 15.92
N LEU A 19 2.51 3.04 16.54
CA LEU A 19 2.20 1.75 15.94
C LEU A 19 1.33 1.90 14.69
N ALA A 20 0.29 2.75 14.75
CA ALA A 20 -0.59 3.01 13.61
C ALA A 20 0.17 3.61 12.42
N MET A 21 1.12 4.53 12.67
CA MET A 21 1.97 5.11 11.64
C MET A 21 2.87 4.05 10.99
N LEU A 22 3.48 3.17 11.79
CA LEU A 22 4.35 2.11 11.30
C LEU A 22 3.57 1.11 10.44
N ILE A 23 2.39 0.67 10.90
CA ILE A 23 1.50 -0.23 10.16
C ILE A 23 1.07 0.42 8.83
N SER A 24 0.71 1.70 8.84
CA SER A 24 0.31 2.42 7.63
C SER A 24 1.45 2.48 6.61
N LEU A 25 2.69 2.69 7.05
CA LEU A 25 3.87 2.69 6.19
C LEU A 25 4.13 1.30 5.61
N ILE A 26 4.05 0.25 6.43
CA ILE A 26 4.22 -1.14 5.99
C ILE A 26 3.16 -1.49 4.94
N LEU A 27 1.88 -1.20 5.19
CA LEU A 27 0.80 -1.47 4.25
C LEU A 27 0.98 -0.70 2.93
N TRP A 28 1.48 0.53 2.98
CA TRP A 28 1.79 1.31 1.79
C TRP A 28 2.90 0.67 0.95
N VAL A 29 4.01 0.29 1.57
CA VAL A 29 5.13 -0.38 0.88
C VAL A 29 4.69 -1.74 0.33
N VAL A 30 3.97 -2.54 1.12
CA VAL A 30 3.44 -3.84 0.69
C VAL A 30 2.50 -3.69 -0.51
N GLY A 31 1.62 -2.68 -0.50
CA GLY A 31 0.73 -2.40 -1.63
C GLY A 31 1.50 -2.15 -2.94
N ILE A 32 2.57 -1.36 -2.88
CA ILE A 32 3.44 -1.09 -4.04
C ILE A 32 4.14 -2.37 -4.52
N LEU A 33 4.68 -3.16 -3.60
CA LEU A 33 5.35 -4.41 -3.93
C LEU A 33 4.41 -5.42 -4.59
N ILE A 34 3.21 -5.61 -4.05
CA ILE A 34 2.19 -6.51 -4.62
C ILE A 34 1.81 -6.06 -6.02
N ALA A 35 1.55 -4.77 -6.22
CA ALA A 35 1.16 -4.28 -7.53
C ALA A 35 2.27 -4.38 -8.59
N LEU A 36 3.52 -4.11 -8.22
CA LEU A 36 4.66 -4.34 -9.11
C LEU A 36 4.83 -5.83 -9.43
N ALA A 37 4.71 -6.70 -8.43
CA ALA A 37 4.82 -8.16 -8.61
C ALA A 37 3.71 -8.71 -9.50
N VAL A 38 2.46 -8.27 -9.33
CA VAL A 38 1.32 -8.66 -10.16
C VAL A 38 1.46 -8.12 -11.58
N GLY A 39 1.86 -6.85 -11.73
CA GLY A 39 2.14 -6.23 -13.01
C GLY A 39 3.19 -6.98 -13.80
N PHE A 40 4.38 -7.17 -13.23
CA PHE A 40 5.46 -7.93 -13.86
C PHE A 40 5.08 -9.40 -14.09
N GLY A 41 4.37 -10.04 -13.16
CA GLY A 41 3.93 -11.43 -13.29
C GLY A 41 2.95 -11.65 -14.45
N MET A 42 2.08 -10.67 -14.71
CA MET A 42 1.13 -10.70 -15.83
C MET A 42 1.75 -10.31 -17.16
N THR A 43 2.65 -9.32 -17.21
CA THR A 43 3.35 -8.95 -18.46
C THR A 43 4.33 -10.01 -18.93
N SER A 44 4.95 -10.73 -18.00
CA SER A 44 5.94 -11.77 -18.31
C SER A 44 5.29 -13.10 -18.72
N GLY A 45 3.96 -13.19 -18.71
CA GLY A 45 3.22 -14.41 -19.06
C GLY A 45 3.41 -15.57 -18.08
N VAL A 46 3.94 -15.30 -16.87
CA VAL A 46 4.21 -16.33 -15.85
C VAL A 46 2.91 -16.80 -15.19
N LEU A 47 1.91 -15.92 -15.07
CA LEU A 47 0.52 -16.31 -14.73
C LEU A 47 -0.25 -16.67 -15.99
N VAL A 48 -0.13 -17.92 -16.43
CA VAL A 48 -1.04 -18.50 -17.42
C VAL A 48 -2.29 -18.94 -16.67
N ILE A 49 -3.38 -18.19 -16.80
CA ILE A 49 -4.68 -18.62 -16.28
C ILE A 49 -5.31 -19.52 -17.35
N PRO A 50 -5.46 -20.83 -17.10
CA PRO A 50 -6.15 -21.69 -18.05
C PRO A 50 -7.56 -21.14 -18.23
N SER A 51 -8.00 -20.98 -19.48
CA SER A 51 -9.34 -20.48 -19.89
C SER A 51 -9.52 -18.96 -20.07
N ILE A 52 -8.52 -18.11 -19.85
CA ILE A 52 -8.63 -16.66 -20.14
C ILE A 52 -7.72 -16.25 -21.31
N PRO A 53 -8.22 -15.49 -22.31
CA PRO A 53 -7.40 -14.94 -23.38
C PRO A 53 -6.22 -14.13 -22.81
N SER A 54 -5.01 -14.43 -23.28
CA SER A 54 -3.75 -13.79 -22.85
C SER A 54 -3.75 -12.26 -23.01
N VAL A 55 -4.57 -11.73 -23.92
CA VAL A 55 -4.75 -10.28 -24.10
C VAL A 55 -5.36 -9.62 -22.86
N LEU A 56 -6.31 -10.28 -22.19
CA LEU A 56 -6.99 -9.73 -21.01
C LEU A 56 -6.10 -9.75 -19.77
N THR A 57 -5.26 -10.78 -19.61
CA THR A 57 -4.35 -10.89 -18.47
C THR A 57 -3.21 -9.87 -18.57
N VAL A 58 -2.66 -9.65 -19.78
CA VAL A 58 -1.61 -8.66 -20.00
C VAL A 58 -2.14 -7.24 -19.81
N SER A 59 -3.34 -6.93 -20.31
CA SER A 59 -3.95 -5.61 -20.12
C SER A 59 -4.31 -5.34 -18.66
N ALA A 60 -4.80 -6.34 -17.92
CA ALA A 60 -5.01 -6.23 -16.47
C ALA A 60 -3.69 -5.92 -15.73
N GLY A 61 -2.59 -6.57 -16.09
CA GLY A 61 -1.26 -6.30 -15.53
C GLY A 61 -0.84 -4.85 -15.72
N TRP A 62 -0.97 -4.32 -16.94
CA TRP A 62 -0.64 -2.92 -17.23
C TRP A 62 -1.55 -1.92 -16.51
N ILE A 63 -2.85 -2.22 -16.37
CA ILE A 63 -3.79 -1.38 -15.61
C ILE A 63 -3.35 -1.25 -14.15
N VAL A 64 -2.95 -2.36 -13.51
CA VAL A 64 -2.47 -2.37 -12.12
C VAL A 64 -1.21 -1.54 -11.98
N VAL A 65 -0.25 -1.67 -12.91
CA VAL A 65 1.00 -0.89 -12.89
C VAL A 65 0.70 0.61 -12.98
N VAL A 66 -0.15 1.02 -13.92
CA VAL A 66 -0.49 2.44 -14.11
C VAL A 66 -1.22 3.00 -12.90
N LEU A 67 -2.23 2.29 -12.37
CA LEU A 67 -2.96 2.72 -11.17
C LEU A 67 -2.03 2.86 -9.95
N THR A 68 -1.05 1.96 -9.82
CA THR A 68 -0.10 2.00 -8.71
C THR A 68 0.89 3.14 -8.85
N LEU A 69 1.38 3.40 -10.06
CA LEU A 69 2.21 4.58 -10.35
C LEU A 69 1.47 5.87 -10.03
N LEU A 70 0.21 6.00 -10.47
CA LEU A 70 -0.63 7.15 -10.17
C LEU A 70 -0.87 7.30 -8.66
N GLY A 71 -1.20 6.21 -7.96
CA GLY A 71 -1.41 6.21 -6.51
C GLY A 71 -0.15 6.57 -5.73
N ALA A 72 1.01 6.05 -6.13
CA ALA A 72 2.29 6.39 -5.53
C ALA A 72 2.65 7.87 -5.75
N ILE A 73 2.47 8.38 -6.97
CA ILE A 73 2.70 9.80 -7.28
C ILE A 73 1.77 10.70 -6.47
N LEU A 74 0.47 10.39 -6.40
CA LEU A 74 -0.49 11.13 -5.57
C LEU A 74 -0.11 11.10 -4.10
N ALA A 75 0.28 9.94 -3.57
CA ALA A 75 0.71 9.80 -2.18
C ALA A 75 1.96 10.64 -1.87
N ILE A 76 2.91 10.70 -2.80
CA ILE A 76 4.10 11.56 -2.67
C ILE A 76 3.71 13.04 -2.68
N ILE A 77 2.84 13.46 -3.61
CA ILE A 77 2.37 14.85 -3.69
C ILE A 77 1.60 15.26 -2.43
N GLU A 78 0.70 14.42 -1.92
CA GLU A 78 -0.07 14.71 -0.71
C GLU A 78 0.85 14.83 0.51
N LYS A 79 1.85 13.93 0.62
CA LYS A 79 2.84 14.00 1.69
C LYS A 79 3.79 15.20 1.58
N ALA A 80 4.12 15.65 0.36
CA ALA A 80 4.95 16.83 0.13
C ALA A 80 4.20 18.15 0.36
N LYS A 81 2.86 18.14 0.27
CA LYS A 81 2.01 19.32 0.47
C LYS A 81 1.61 19.53 1.94
N ARG A 82 1.60 18.48 2.76
CA ARG A 82 1.45 18.56 4.23
C ARG A 82 2.73 19.01 4.90
#